data_AF-A0A354A4X7-F1
#
_entry.id   AF-A0A354A4X7-F1
#
_cell.length_a   1.000
_cell.length_b   1.000
_cell.length_c   1.000
_cell.angle_alpha   90.00
_cell.angle_beta   90.00
_cell.angle_gamma   90.00
#
_symmetry.space_group_name_H-M   'P 1'
#
loop_
_entity.id
_entity.type
_entity.pdbx_description
1 polymer ?
#
loop_
_entity_poly.entity_id
_entity_poly.type
_entity_poly.pdbx_seq_one_letter_code
_entity_poly.pdbx_strand_id
1 'polypeptide(L)' 'MNNRGPKRIIAGYKAEVIYHDKCYVGVIENLSETGVNVVTDVAENAVDFRPGDTISLKIETPRGEPLMLT' A
#
# COMPACT_ATOMS: atom_id res chain seq x y z
N MET A 1 14.61 -13.95 -16.06
CA MET A 1 14.87 -12.53 -15.73
C MET A 1 13.94 -12.12 -14.62
N ASN A 2 14.48 -11.67 -13.49
CA ASN A 2 13.69 -11.20 -12.36
C ASN A 2 13.42 -9.71 -12.60
N ASN A 3 12.27 -9.36 -13.18
CA ASN A 3 11.94 -7.99 -13.65
C ASN A 3 11.55 -7.01 -12.52
N ARG A 4 11.98 -7.26 -11.27
CA ARG A 4 11.66 -6.39 -10.13
C ARG A 4 12.81 -5.41 -9.94
N GLY A 5 12.59 -4.15 -10.33
CA GLY A 5 13.58 -3.07 -10.25
C GLY A 5 14.04 -2.78 -8.81
N PRO A 6 13.19 -2.20 -7.95
CA PRO A 6 13.55 -1.89 -6.57
C PRO A 6 13.25 -3.03 -5.59
N LYS A 7 14.06 -3.12 -4.52
CA LYS A 7 13.89 -4.15 -3.47
C LYS A 7 12.69 -3.78 -2.62
N ARG A 8 11.88 -4.80 -2.28
CA ARG A 8 10.70 -4.63 -1.44
C ARG A 8 10.99 -5.11 -0.02
N ILE A 9 10.67 -4.27 0.95
CA ILE A 9 10.68 -4.64 2.37
C ILE A 9 9.31 -5.21 2.76
N ILE A 10 9.28 -6.19 3.66
CA ILE A 10 8.04 -6.64 4.30
C ILE A 10 7.72 -5.61 5.39
N ALA A 11 6.56 -4.97 5.30
CA ALA A 11 6.24 -3.80 6.12
C ALA A 11 5.28 -4.13 7.27
N GLY A 12 4.17 -4.79 7.00
CA GLY A 12 3.12 -5.07 7.99
C GLY A 12 2.45 -3.80 8.56
N TYR A 13 2.58 -2.66 7.88
CA TYR A 13 2.06 -1.38 8.36
C TYR A 13 0.56 -1.29 8.16
N LYS A 14 -0.15 -0.71 9.14
CA LYS A 14 -1.55 -0.33 8.94
C LYS A 14 -1.63 0.76 7.89
N ALA A 15 -2.63 0.65 7.03
CA ALA A 15 -2.89 1.60 5.98
C ALA A 15 -4.38 1.87 5.82
N GLU A 16 -4.67 3.09 5.35
CA GLU A 16 -5.98 3.48 4.86
C GLU A 16 -5.85 3.85 3.39
N VAL A 17 -6.59 3.17 2.52
CA VAL A 17 -6.74 3.52 1.11
C VAL A 17 -7.97 4.41 0.97
N ILE A 18 -7.76 5.62 0.46
CA ILE A 18 -8.83 6.58 0.19
C ILE A 18 -9.03 6.64 -1.32
N TYR A 19 -10.25 6.31 -1.75
CA TYR A 19 -10.61 6.26 -3.16
C TYR A 19 -12.04 6.76 -3.36
N HIS A 20 -12.19 7.83 -4.14
CA HIS A 20 -13.41 8.66 -4.19
C HIS A 20 -13.86 9.03 -2.77
N ASP A 21 -15.11 8.71 -2.40
CA ASP A 21 -15.71 9.02 -1.10
C ASP A 21 -15.64 7.83 -0.11
N LYS A 22 -14.80 6.82 -0.41
CA LYS A 22 -14.66 5.61 0.41
C LYS A 22 -13.27 5.50 1.03
N CYS A 23 -13.23 4.91 2.22
CA CYS A 23 -12.01 4.61 2.96
C CYS A 23 -11.96 3.11 3.25
N TYR A 24 -10.85 2.46 2.90
CA TYR A 24 -10.63 1.03 3.11
C TYR A 24 -9.44 0.84 4.03
N VAL A 25 -9.66 0.12 5.12
CA VAL A 25 -8.58 -0.27 6.03
C VAL A 25 -7.85 -1.47 5.45
N GLY A 26 -6.53 -1.49 5.60
CA GLY A 26 -5.70 -2.59 5.13
C GLY A 26 -4.33 -2.63 5.77
N VAL A 27 -3.53 -3.58 5.27
CA VAL A 27 -2.16 -3.82 5.69
C VAL A 27 -1.24 -3.73 4.48
N ILE A 28 -0.14 -3.00 4.62
CA ILE A 28 0.94 -3.00 3.64
C ILE A 28 1.75 -4.27 3.85
N GLU A 29 1.63 -5.23 2.94
CA GLU A 29 2.46 -6.43 2.98
C GLU A 29 3.90 -6.10 2.62
N ASN A 30 4.08 -5.28 1.58
CA ASN A 30 5.41 -4.87 1.14
C ASN A 30 5.44 -3.49 0.51
N LEU A 31 6.61 -2.84 0.63
CA LEU A 31 6.85 -1.48 0.19
C LEU A 31 8.22 -1.37 -0.50
N SER A 32 8.32 -0.53 -1.51
CA SER A 32 9.53 -0.15 -2.24
C SER A 32 9.46 1.34 -2.57
N GLU A 33 10.56 1.92 -3.03
CA GLU A 33 10.63 3.35 -3.39
C GLU A 33 9.54 3.75 -4.42
N THR A 34 9.25 2.88 -5.38
CA THR A 34 8.33 3.19 -6.48
C THR A 34 6.97 2.51 -6.36
N GLY A 35 6.69 1.80 -5.27
CA GLY A 35 5.43 1.06 -5.20
C GLY A 35 5.21 0.30 -3.92
N VAL A 36 3.94 -0.02 -3.69
CA VAL A 36 3.41 -0.62 -2.47
C VAL A 36 2.44 -1.73 -2.82
N ASN A 37 2.40 -2.78 -1.99
CA ASN A 37 1.38 -3.81 -2.03
C ASN A 37 0.52 -3.71 -0.77
N VAL A 38 -0.78 -3.45 -0.94
CA VAL A 38 -1.73 -3.27 0.15
C VAL A 38 -2.80 -4.35 0.04
N VAL A 39 -3.05 -5.05 1.13
CA VAL A 39 -4.18 -5.97 1.28
C VAL A 39 -5.22 -5.26 2.14
N THR A 40 -6.38 -4.94 1.56
CA THR A 40 -7.50 -4.33 2.28
C THR A 40 -8.40 -5.39 2.88
N ASP A 41 -8.96 -5.12 4.05
CA ASP A 41 -10.07 -5.93 4.58
C ASP A 41 -11.24 -5.82 3.59
N VAL A 42 -11.87 -6.98 3.28
CA VAL A 42 -12.80 -7.19 2.17
C VAL A 42 -13.64 -5.94 1.88
N ALA A 43 -13.35 -5.28 0.75
CA ALA A 43 -14.19 -4.19 0.26
C ALA A 43 -15.62 -4.75 0.16
N GLU A 44 -16.60 -4.06 0.75
CA GLU A 44 -18.02 -4.46 0.68
C GLU A 44 -18.50 -4.70 -0.76
N ASN A 45 -17.77 -4.20 -1.77
CA ASN A 45 -17.96 -4.49 -3.18
C ASN A 45 -16.63 -4.82 -3.88
N ALA A 46 -16.60 -5.94 -4.62
CA ALA A 46 -15.41 -6.49 -5.28
C ALA A 46 -14.80 -5.65 -6.42
N VAL A 47 -15.33 -4.46 -6.72
CA VAL A 47 -15.08 -3.73 -7.98
C VAL A 47 -14.64 -2.28 -7.77
N ASP A 48 -14.27 -1.87 -6.56
CA ASP A 48 -14.02 -0.45 -6.33
C ASP A 48 -12.73 0.05 -7.01
N PHE A 49 -11.66 -0.75 -7.14
CA PHE A 49 -10.40 -0.28 -7.72
C PHE A 49 -10.25 -0.61 -9.21
N ARG A 50 -9.78 0.34 -10.03
CA ARG A 50 -9.41 0.09 -11.43
C ARG A 50 -7.92 0.39 -11.68
N PRO A 51 -7.24 -0.40 -12.53
CA PRO A 51 -5.87 -0.11 -12.92
C PRO A 51 -5.76 1.28 -13.58
N GLY A 52 -4.74 2.04 -13.18
CA GLY A 52 -4.46 3.38 -13.71
C GLY A 52 -5.11 4.52 -12.93
N ASP A 53 -6.06 4.22 -12.03
CA ASP A 53 -6.66 5.24 -11.19
C ASP A 53 -5.68 5.73 -10.11
N THR A 54 -5.80 7.02 -9.78
CA THR A 54 -5.05 7.60 -8.66
C THR A 54 -5.80 7.34 -7.36
N ILE A 55 -5.11 6.76 -6.39
CA ILE A 55 -5.60 6.56 -5.02
C ILE A 55 -4.75 7.39 -4.05
N SER A 56 -5.30 7.72 -2.89
CA SER A 56 -4.53 8.25 -1.78
C SER A 56 -4.29 7.16 -0.75
N LEU A 57 -3.07 7.08 -0.23
CA LEU A 57 -2.67 6.09 0.78
C LEU A 57 -2.17 6.82 2.02
N LYS A 58 -2.81 6.54 3.17
CA LYS A 58 -2.27 6.92 4.48
C LYS A 58 -1.60 5.70 5.09
N ILE A 59 -0.42 5.90 5.64
CA ILE A 59 0.40 4.84 6.22
C ILE A 59 0.78 5.26 7.63
N GLU A 60 0.60 4.36 8.59
CA GLU A 60 1.17 4.52 9.92
C GLU A 60 2.54 3.83 9.96
N THR A 61 3.61 4.61 9.89
CA THR A 61 4.98 4.08 10.01
C THR A 61 5.39 3.95 11.48
N PRO A 62 6.30 3.01 11.82
CA PRO A 62 6.87 2.93 13.16
C PRO A 62 7.54 4.26 13.53
N ARG A 63 7.23 4.82 14.71
CA ARG A 63 7.87 6.05 15.17
C ARG A 63 9.34 5.79 15.50
N GLY A 64 10.22 6.63 14.96
CA GLY A 64 11.59 6.80 15.46
C GLY A 64 12.72 6.35 14.54
N GLU A 65 12.43 5.62 13.46
CA GLU A 65 13.47 5.15 12.53
C GLU A 65 13.18 5.55 11.07
N PRO A 66 14.17 6.07 10.33
CA PRO A 66 14.07 6.29 8.90
C PRO A 66 13.84 4.97 8.17
N LEU A 67 12.81 4.92 7.33
CA LEU A 67 12.55 3.76 6.48
C LEU A 67 13.51 3.77 5.28
N MET A 68 14.45 2.84 5.27
CA MET A 68 15.40 2.69 4.15
C MET A 68 14.77 1.83 3.05
N LEU A 69 14.38 2.48 1.95
CA LEU A 69 13.95 1.83 0.71
C LEU A 69 15.13 1.87 -0.28
N THR A 70 15.46 0.74 -0.91
CA THR A 70 16.62 0.57 -1.80
C THR A 70 16.26 -0.07 -3.12
#